data_AF-A0A1L9W083-F1
#
_entry.id   AF-A0A1L9W083-F1
#
_cell.length_a   1.000
_cell.length_b   1.000
_cell.length_c   1.000
_cell.angle_alpha   90.00
_cell.angle_beta   90.00
_cell.angle_gamma   90.00
#
_symmetry.space_group_name_H-M   'P 1'
#
loop_
_entity.id
_entity.type
_entity.pdbx_description
1 polymer ?
#
loop_
_entity_poly.entity_id
_entity_poly.type
_entity_poly.pdbx_seq_one_letter_code
_entity_poly.pdbx_strand_id
1 'polypeptide(L)'
;MPSQYKHRNIFTHGDLRLANIKVKDGHVTGILDWEFSGWYPEYCEFAKALHIWKWRNDWTDYMVQIFKPYCAEYGAYQFLTEVLW
;
A
#
# COMPACT_ATOMS: atom_id res chain seq x y z
N MET A 1 -3.90 15.32 -12.61
CA MET A 1 -4.19 16.42 -11.67
C MET A 1 -3.78 15.93 -10.29
N PRO A 2 -2.86 16.60 -9.56
CA PRO A 2 -2.68 16.27 -8.14
C PRO A 2 -4.04 16.53 -7.49
N SER A 3 -4.57 15.53 -6.81
CA SER A 3 -5.89 15.62 -6.21
C SER A 3 -5.91 16.81 -5.23
N GLN A 4 -6.96 17.62 -5.24
CA GLN A 4 -7.15 18.75 -4.31
C GLN A 4 -7.34 18.29 -2.84
N TYR A 5 -7.09 17.02 -2.55
CA TYR A 5 -7.23 16.41 -1.24
C TYR A 5 -5.92 16.51 -0.47
N LYS A 6 -5.98 17.16 0.68
CA LYS A 6 -4.86 17.16 1.63
C LYS A 6 -4.73 15.75 2.21
N HIS A 7 -3.68 15.04 1.80
CA HIS A 7 -3.32 13.75 2.38
C HIS A 7 -2.59 13.97 3.71
N ARG A 8 -2.84 13.10 4.68
CA ARG A 8 -2.07 13.08 5.93
C ARG A 8 -0.74 12.40 5.67
N ASN A 9 0.33 12.94 6.25
CA ASN A 9 1.60 12.24 6.33
C ASN A 9 1.55 11.28 7.51
N ILE A 10 1.72 9.99 7.24
CA ILE A 10 1.72 8.93 8.25
C ILE A 10 2.99 8.11 8.10
N PHE A 11 3.34 7.35 9.14
CA PHE A 11 4.40 6.37 9.03
C PHE A 11 3.85 5.14 8.30
N THR A 12 4.30 4.93 7.06
CA THR A 12 3.91 3.81 6.19
C THR A 12 4.94 2.70 6.29
N HIS A 13 4.52 1.46 6.14
CA HIS A 13 5.35 0.28 6.07
C HIS A 13 6.17 0.22 4.76
N GLY A 14 5.54 0.52 3.63
CA GLY A 14 6.23 0.61 2.33
C GLY A 14 6.44 -0.72 1.58
N ASP A 15 6.32 -1.88 2.26
CA ASP A 15 6.28 -3.22 1.65
C ASP A 15 5.26 -4.15 2.33
N LEU A 16 4.00 -3.71 2.50
CA LEU A 16 3.00 -4.48 3.23
C LEU A 16 2.44 -5.64 2.39
N ARG A 17 3.04 -6.82 2.57
CA ARG A 17 2.67 -8.08 1.89
C ARG A 17 2.29 -9.15 2.91
N LEU A 18 1.54 -10.16 2.48
CA LEU A 18 1.20 -11.33 3.31
C LEU A 18 2.43 -11.96 3.99
N ALA A 19 3.56 -12.03 3.29
CA ALA A 19 4.81 -12.58 3.84
C ALA A 19 5.33 -11.81 5.07
N ASN A 20 5.00 -10.53 5.17
CA ASN A 20 5.45 -9.61 6.21
C ASN A 20 4.43 -9.48 7.36
N ILE A 21 3.32 -10.23 7.33
CA ILE A 21 2.30 -10.24 8.39
C ILE A 21 2.32 -11.58 9.11
N LYS A 22 2.53 -11.56 10.42
CA LYS A 22 2.44 -12.75 11.28
C LYS A 22 1.03 -12.87 11.83
N VAL A 23 0.45 -14.06 11.70
CA VAL A 23 -0.87 -14.40 12.21
C VAL A 23 -0.77 -15.62 13.12
N LYS A 24 -1.42 -15.57 14.28
CA LYS A 24 -1.57 -16.70 15.20
C LYS A 24 -3.00 -16.71 15.72
N ASP A 25 -3.66 -17.87 15.66
CA ASP A 25 -5.03 -18.06 16.16
C ASP A 25 -6.03 -17.02 15.60
N GLY A 26 -5.90 -16.68 14.32
CA GLY A 26 -6.75 -15.69 13.64
C GLY A 26 -6.42 -14.22 13.92
N HIS A 27 -5.38 -13.93 14.72
CA HIS A 27 -5.00 -12.57 15.09
C HIS A 27 -3.64 -12.18 14.51
N VAL A 28 -3.52 -10.93 14.07
CA VAL A 28 -2.22 -10.36 13.68
C VAL A 28 -1.37 -10.22 14.93
N THR A 29 -0.21 -10.87 14.94
CA THR A 29 0.75 -10.85 16.07
C THR A 29 1.98 -10.01 15.79
N GLY A 30 2.20 -9.62 14.53
CA GLY A 30 3.31 -8.74 14.17
C GLY A 30 3.32 -8.36 12.70
N ILE A 31 3.97 -7.25 12.42
CA ILE A 31 4.33 -6.78 11.08
C ILE A 31 5.86 -6.73 11.05
N LEU A 32 6.45 -7.41 10.07
CA LEU A 32 7.89 -7.57 9.90
C LEU A 32 8.38 -6.75 8.71
N ASP A 33 9.70 -6.62 8.59
CA ASP A 33 10.36 -6.09 7.38
C ASP A 33 10.12 -4.59 7.10
N TRP A 34 10.44 -3.76 8.10
CA TRP A 34 10.25 -2.31 8.09
C TRP A 34 11.33 -1.52 7.34
N GLU A 35 12.20 -2.16 6.55
CA GLU A 35 13.35 -1.48 5.93
C GLU A 35 12.96 -0.39 4.91
N PHE A 36 11.77 -0.52 4.30
CA PHE A 36 11.20 0.46 3.37
C PHE A 36 10.24 1.46 4.02
N SER A 37 10.15 1.44 5.35
CA SER A 37 9.22 2.30 6.08
C SER A 37 9.67 3.76 6.12
N GLY A 38 8.71 4.65 6.33
CA GLY A 38 8.98 6.07 6.41
C GLY A 38 7.73 6.92 6.48
N TRP A 39 7.91 8.23 6.59
CA TRP A 39 6.83 9.20 6.61
C TRP A 39 6.44 9.59 5.18
N TYR A 40 5.27 9.13 4.75
CA TYR A 40 4.73 9.39 3.41
C TYR A 40 3.26 9.78 3.50
N PRO A 41 2.69 10.39 2.44
CA PRO A 41 1.25 10.53 2.31
C PRO A 41 0.54 9.18 2.51
N GLU A 42 -0.60 9.18 3.20
CA GLU A 42 -1.37 7.97 3.54
C GLU A 42 -1.77 7.12 2.33
N TYR A 43 -1.89 7.71 1.13
CA TYR A 43 -2.17 6.96 -0.09
C TYR A 43 -0.98 6.07 -0.54
N CYS A 44 0.25 6.36 -0.09
CA CYS A 44 1.43 5.63 -0.52
C CYS A 44 1.40 4.16 -0.10
N GLU A 45 0.87 3.85 1.10
CA GLU A 45 0.71 2.46 1.55
C GLU A 45 -0.25 1.70 0.63
N PHE A 46 -1.42 2.29 0.35
CA PHE A 46 -2.41 1.73 -0.57
C PHE A 46 -1.79 1.50 -1.96
N ALA A 47 -1.17 2.53 -2.54
CA ALA A 47 -0.64 2.45 -3.89
C ALA A 47 0.46 1.37 -4.04
N LYS A 48 1.37 1.29 -3.06
CA LYS A 48 2.43 0.28 -3.03
C LYS A 48 1.88 -1.13 -2.82
N ALA A 49 0.98 -1.32 -1.85
CA ALA A 49 0.39 -2.63 -1.57
C ALA A 49 -0.34 -3.23 -2.78
N LEU A 50 -1.06 -2.40 -3.56
CA LEU A 50 -1.71 -2.83 -4.81
C LEU A 50 -0.69 -3.08 -5.93
N HIS A 51 0.33 -2.24 -6.06
CA HIS A 51 1.33 -2.36 -7.12
C HIS A 51 2.16 -3.65 -7.01
N ILE A 52 2.45 -4.11 -5.79
CA ILE A 52 3.25 -5.33 -5.57
C ILE A 52 2.61 -6.55 -6.24
N TRP A 53 1.30 -6.72 -6.07
CA TRP A 53 0.61 -7.93 -6.53
C TRP A 53 -0.11 -7.74 -7.86
N LYS A 54 -0.36 -6.50 -8.31
CA LYS A 54 -1.00 -6.17 -9.60
C LYS A 54 -2.20 -7.07 -9.93
N TRP A 55 -3.08 -7.34 -8.95
CA TRP A 55 -4.26 -8.20 -9.12
C TRP A 55 -3.97 -9.67 -9.48
N ARG A 56 -2.76 -10.18 -9.18
CA ARG A 56 -2.39 -11.59 -9.39
C ARG A 56 -2.98 -12.55 -8.35
N ASN A 57 -3.56 -12.01 -7.28
CA ASN A 57 -4.24 -12.76 -6.22
C ASN A 57 -5.29 -11.87 -5.52
N ASP A 58 -6.04 -12.50 -4.61
CA ASP A 58 -7.10 -11.90 -3.79
C ASP A 58 -6.58 -10.91 -2.74
N TRP A 59 -5.27 -10.82 -2.51
CA TRP A 59 -4.68 -9.82 -1.60
C TRP A 59 -5.13 -8.41 -1.97
N THR A 60 -5.18 -8.11 -3.27
CA THR A 60 -5.60 -6.81 -3.78
C THR A 60 -7.05 -6.49 -3.40
N ASP A 61 -7.92 -7.50 -3.42
CA ASP A 61 -9.33 -7.38 -3.03
C ASP A 61 -9.48 -7.12 -1.53
N TYR A 62 -8.59 -7.66 -0.68
CA TYR A 62 -8.55 -7.32 0.74
C TYR A 62 -7.99 -5.93 0.99
N MET A 63 -6.96 -5.51 0.26
CA MET A 63 -6.34 -4.18 0.42
C MET A 63 -7.33 -3.05 0.12
N VAL A 64 -8.19 -3.21 -0.89
CA VAL A 64 -9.23 -2.21 -1.19
C VAL A 64 -10.35 -2.15 -0.15
N GLN A 65 -10.50 -3.19 0.68
CA GLN A 65 -11.44 -3.20 1.81
C GLN A 65 -10.82 -2.63 3.09
N ILE A 66 -9.53 -2.90 3.33
CA ILE A 66 -8.80 -2.49 4.54
C ILE A 66 -8.43 -1.00 4.45
N PHE A 67 -7.98 -0.54 3.29
CA PHE A 67 -7.56 0.84 3.10
C PHE A 67 -8.67 1.70 2.48
N LYS A 68 -8.57 3.01 2.71
CA LYS A 68 -9.33 3.97 1.92
C LYS A 68 -8.87 3.88 0.45
N PRO A 69 -9.78 3.76 -0.52
CA PRO A 69 -9.39 3.62 -1.93
C PRO A 69 -8.93 4.96 -2.51
N TYR A 70 -7.63 5.07 -2.80
CA TYR A 70 -7.01 6.22 -3.46
C TYR A 70 -6.73 5.90 -4.94
N CYS A 71 -7.80 5.65 -5.72
CA CYS A 71 -7.67 5.14 -7.09
C CYS A 71 -6.93 6.10 -8.04
N ALA A 72 -7.12 7.41 -7.88
CA ALA A 72 -6.45 8.40 -8.71
C ALA A 72 -4.94 8.44 -8.43
N GLU A 73 -4.57 8.39 -7.15
CA GLU A 73 -3.18 8.33 -6.71
C GLU A 73 -2.51 7.02 -7.11
N TYR A 74 -3.22 5.89 -7.03
CA TYR A 74 -2.74 4.61 -7.54
C TYR A 74 -2.49 4.65 -9.04
N GLY A 75 -3.41 5.22 -9.83
CA GLY A 75 -3.22 5.39 -11.27
C GLY A 75 -2.00 6.24 -11.61
N ALA A 76 -1.81 7.36 -10.90
CA ALA A 76 -0.61 8.19 -11.04
C ALA A 76 0.67 7.45 -10.64
N TYR A 77 0.63 6.69 -9.54
CA TYR A 77 1.75 5.88 -9.07
C TYR A 77 2.13 4.80 -10.10
N GLN A 78 1.16 4.06 -10.64
CA GLN A 78 1.38 3.05 -11.68
C GLN A 78 2.05 3.67 -12.91
N PHE A 79 1.51 4.77 -13.44
CA PHE A 79 2.11 5.48 -14.56
C PHE A 79 3.57 5.88 -14.29
N LEU A 80 3.84 6.47 -13.13
CA LEU A 80 5.21 6.85 -12.76
C LEU A 80 6.14 5.63 -12.65
N THR A 81 5.68 4.53 -12.07
CA THR A 81 6.50 3.31 -11.94
C THR A 81 6.79 2.65 -13.27
N GLU A 82 5.91 2.74 -14.27
CA GLU A 82 6.13 2.17 -15.61
C GLU A 82 7.01 3.05 -16.51
N VAL A 83 7.06 4.35 -16.25
CA VAL A 83 7.88 5.30 -17.02
C VAL A 83 9.31 5.37 -16.50
N LEU A 84 9.49 5.24 -15.18
CA LEU A 84 10.77 5.45 -14.50
C LEU A 84 11.58 4.15 -14.30
N TRP A 85 10.98 2.98 -14.57
CA TRP A 85 11.58 1.66 -14.41
C TRP A 85 11.14 0.72 -15.53
#